data_AF-Q4PF67-F1
#
_entry.id   AF-Q4PF67-F1
#
_cell.length_a   1.000
_cell.length_b   1.000
_cell.length_c   1.000
_cell.angle_alpha   90.00
_cell.angle_beta   90.00
_cell.angle_gamma   90.00
#
_symmetry.space_group_name_H-M   'P 1'
#
loop_
_entity.id
_entity.type
_entity.pdbx_description
1 polymer ?
#
loop_
_entity_poly.entity_id
_entity_poly.type
_entity_poly.pdbx_seq_one_letter_code
_entity_poly.pdbx_strand_id
1 'polypeptide(L)'
;MSSAAKKEAILRQFRQLTNATPQDANRILKAHGYRIEPATDAFFNNEQAQINASISSSTLDRKSEREVKERLNALFDRFRDAGADSDEEDDEASQPEDRDLISIGGALKMCEALEVSPEDVVFLPLSYYLKSASMGTFTREGYINGWKMLDLSDTIDKQKKTLEKLRQELLDNKPLRLERIAQEKSNPATASGANKGLYEKVYEYTYAFARREGQKSLALENALAFWDLVLPASPTFQRAGSQGTFTQAQLDLWKRFLSEQTRGRAVSKDTWMQFLDFTKEINSDFSNHDFDAAWPSIIDDFVLWVRDNMPASDGMDTS
;
A
#
# COMPACT_ATOMS: atom_id res chain seq x y z
N MET A 1 -31.98 21.87 34.79
CA MET A 1 -30.77 21.04 34.93
C MET A 1 -29.65 21.89 35.51
N SER A 2 -28.86 21.39 36.46
CA SER A 2 -27.71 22.15 36.99
C SER A 2 -26.65 22.38 35.91
N SER A 3 -25.85 23.44 36.06
CA SER A 3 -24.71 23.73 35.17
C SER A 3 -23.75 22.52 35.05
N ALA A 4 -23.58 21.78 36.15
CA ALA A 4 -22.77 20.56 36.19
C ALA A 4 -23.37 19.43 35.31
N ALA A 5 -24.67 19.16 35.44
CA ALA A 5 -25.35 18.14 34.63
C ALA A 5 -25.27 18.44 33.13
N LYS A 6 -25.38 19.72 32.75
CA LYS A 6 -25.24 20.15 31.35
C LYS A 6 -23.82 19.91 30.81
N LYS A 7 -22.80 20.23 31.61
CA LYS A 7 -21.39 19.99 31.24
C LYS A 7 -21.08 18.51 31.06
N GLU A 8 -21.64 17.66 31.91
CA GLU A 8 -21.39 16.22 31.81
C GLU A 8 -22.08 15.59 30.59
N ALA A 9 -23.29 16.04 30.25
CA ALA A 9 -23.95 15.63 29.01
C ALA A 9 -23.13 16.03 27.76
N ILE A 10 -22.60 17.26 27.74
CA ILE A 10 -21.72 17.76 26.67
C ILE A 10 -20.44 16.93 26.59
N LEU A 11 -19.84 16.58 27.72
CA LEU A 11 -18.62 15.76 27.74
C LEU A 11 -18.87 14.36 27.19
N ARG A 12 -20.01 13.74 27.51
CA ARG A 12 -20.39 12.44 26.94
C ARG A 12 -20.60 12.53 25.43
N GLN A 13 -21.35 13.51 24.96
CA GLN A 13 -21.61 13.71 23.53
C GLN A 13 -20.31 13.98 22.75
N PHE A 14 -19.44 14.83 23.28
CA PHE A 14 -18.14 15.13 22.67
C PHE A 14 -17.27 13.88 22.54
N ARG A 15 -17.19 13.07 23.60
CA ARG A 15 -16.41 11.83 23.59
C ARG A 15 -17.00 10.78 22.65
N GLN A 16 -18.32 10.74 22.47
CA GLN A 16 -18.95 9.87 21.48
C GLN A 16 -18.60 10.28 20.04
N LEU A 17 -18.42 11.58 19.77
CA LEU A 17 -18.07 12.08 18.44
C LEU A 17 -16.57 11.93 18.12
N THR A 18 -15.70 12.04 19.12
CA THR A 18 -14.25 12.16 18.91
C THR A 18 -13.43 10.97 19.42
N ASN A 19 -14.02 10.11 20.25
CA ASN A 19 -13.31 9.11 21.05
C ASN A 19 -12.19 9.70 21.93
N ALA A 20 -12.20 11.01 22.18
CA ALA A 20 -11.19 11.68 22.98
C ALA A 20 -11.08 11.07 24.39
N THR A 21 -9.85 11.04 24.90
CA THR A 21 -9.57 10.64 26.28
C THR A 21 -10.35 11.53 27.24
N PRO A 22 -10.73 11.04 28.44
CA PRO A 22 -11.38 11.89 29.44
C PRO A 22 -10.60 13.17 29.75
N GLN A 23 -9.26 13.10 29.67
CA GLN A 23 -8.36 14.23 29.93
C GLN A 23 -8.39 15.23 28.77
N ASP A 24 -8.25 14.78 27.53
CA ASP A 24 -8.29 15.64 26.35
C ASP A 24 -9.66 16.25 26.13
N ALA A 25 -10.74 15.48 26.32
CA ALA A 25 -12.11 15.98 26.24
C ALA A 25 -12.35 17.13 27.22
N ASN A 26 -11.95 16.97 28.48
CA ASN A 26 -12.07 18.05 29.48
C ASN A 26 -11.22 19.27 29.11
N ARG A 27 -9.97 19.06 28.69
CA ARG A 27 -9.04 20.13 28.30
C ARG A 27 -9.60 20.96 27.14
N ILE A 28 -10.03 20.29 26.07
CA ILE A 28 -10.50 20.93 24.83
C ILE A 28 -11.85 21.63 25.07
N LEU A 29 -12.81 20.96 25.74
CA LEU A 29 -14.11 21.58 26.05
C LEU A 29 -13.97 22.79 26.97
N LYS A 30 -13.08 22.74 27.97
CA LYS A 30 -12.85 23.88 28.87
C LYS A 30 -12.26 25.07 28.11
N ALA A 31 -11.33 24.85 27.18
CA ALA A 31 -10.74 25.90 26.35
C ALA A 31 -11.75 26.56 25.41
N HIS A 32 -12.78 25.82 24.97
CA HIS A 32 -13.80 26.31 24.03
C HIS A 32 -15.16 26.59 24.69
N GLY A 33 -15.17 26.83 26.00
CA GLY A 33 -16.38 27.23 26.73
C GLY A 33 -17.52 26.20 26.70
N TYR A 34 -17.20 24.91 26.61
CA TYR A 34 -18.14 23.79 26.53
C TYR A 34 -19.09 23.85 25.32
N ARG A 35 -18.65 24.47 24.21
CA ARG A 35 -19.35 24.39 22.93
C ARG A 35 -18.83 23.19 22.14
N ILE A 36 -19.73 22.33 21.67
CA ILE A 36 -19.37 21.06 21.02
C ILE A 36 -18.68 21.30 19.68
N GLU A 37 -19.28 22.07 18.77
CA GLU A 37 -18.75 22.25 17.41
C GLU A 37 -17.33 22.84 17.38
N PRO A 38 -17.01 23.95 18.08
CA PRO A 38 -15.64 24.48 18.06
C PRO A 38 -14.64 23.54 18.74
N ALA A 39 -15.09 22.79 19.75
CA ALA A 39 -14.25 21.80 20.42
C ALA A 39 -13.97 20.60 19.52
N THR A 40 -14.94 20.15 18.72
CA THR A 40 -14.76 19.03 17.79
C THR A 40 -13.77 19.42 16.71
N ASP A 41 -13.90 20.63 16.15
CA ASP A 41 -12.96 21.15 15.17
C ASP A 41 -11.55 21.28 15.76
N ALA A 42 -11.44 21.78 16.99
CA ALA A 42 -10.16 21.87 17.70
C ALA A 42 -9.52 20.50 17.99
N PHE A 43 -10.33 19.46 18.26
CA PHE A 43 -9.83 18.10 18.42
C PHE A 43 -9.31 17.52 17.10
N PHE A 44 -10.07 17.69 16.01
CA PHE A 44 -9.64 17.19 14.70
C PHE A 44 -8.44 17.94 14.12
N ASN A 45 -8.11 19.12 14.67
CA ASN A 45 -6.87 19.84 14.37
C ASN A 45 -5.73 19.56 15.38
N ASN A 46 -5.90 18.65 16.35
CA ASN A 46 -4.89 18.32 17.36
C ASN A 46 -4.40 16.88 17.21
N GLU A 47 -3.29 16.70 16.48
CA GLU A 47 -2.69 15.38 16.21
C GLU A 47 -2.44 14.57 17.50
N GLN A 48 -1.92 15.21 18.55
CA GLN A 48 -1.63 14.51 19.80
C GLN A 48 -2.90 14.00 20.49
N ALA A 49 -3.99 14.78 20.46
CA ALA A 49 -5.27 14.34 21.03
C ALA A 49 -5.87 13.17 20.24
N GLN A 50 -5.69 13.13 18.92
CA GLN A 50 -6.10 12.00 18.08
C GLN A 50 -5.29 10.74 18.39
N ILE A 51 -3.97 10.86 18.55
CA ILE A 51 -3.10 9.75 18.98
C ILE A 51 -3.52 9.25 20.37
N ASN A 52 -3.81 10.15 21.31
CA ASN A 52 -4.23 9.74 22.64
C ASN A 52 -5.61 9.05 22.63
N ALA A 53 -6.52 9.52 21.78
CA ALA A 53 -7.86 8.95 21.58
C ALA A 53 -7.78 7.52 21.04
N SER A 54 -6.93 7.28 20.03
CA SER A 54 -6.70 5.94 19.49
C SER A 54 -6.10 4.99 20.54
N ILE A 55 -5.22 5.49 21.42
CA ILE A 55 -4.64 4.69 22.52
C ILE A 55 -5.66 4.37 23.64
N SER A 56 -6.52 5.33 24.01
CA SER A 56 -7.36 5.24 25.22
C SER A 56 -8.69 4.47 25.06
N SER A 57 -9.11 4.17 23.84
CA SER A 57 -10.25 3.29 23.52
C SER A 57 -10.22 1.93 24.26
N SER A 58 -9.03 1.51 24.69
CA SER A 58 -8.63 0.17 25.16
C SER A 58 -9.52 -0.67 26.11
N THR A 59 -10.49 -0.18 26.88
CA THR A 59 -11.20 -1.07 27.86
C THR A 59 -12.44 -1.78 27.30
N LEU A 60 -13.31 -1.06 26.59
CA LEU A 60 -14.35 -1.69 25.77
C LEU A 60 -13.74 -2.38 24.55
N ASP A 61 -12.59 -1.87 24.12
CA ASP A 61 -11.84 -2.31 22.95
C ASP A 61 -11.05 -3.61 23.17
N ARG A 62 -10.55 -3.91 24.38
CA ARG A 62 -9.82 -5.17 24.62
C ARG A 62 -10.64 -6.42 24.34
N LYS A 63 -11.94 -6.40 24.64
CA LYS A 63 -12.82 -7.54 24.35
C LYS A 63 -13.04 -7.67 22.85
N SER A 64 -13.39 -6.57 22.16
CA SER A 64 -13.56 -6.58 20.71
C SER A 64 -12.26 -6.90 19.98
N GLU A 65 -11.12 -6.40 20.44
CA GLU A 65 -9.80 -6.66 19.88
C GLU A 65 -9.40 -8.13 20.04
N ARG A 66 -9.75 -8.74 21.19
CA ARG A 66 -9.58 -10.17 21.40
C ARG A 66 -10.47 -10.98 20.44
N GLU A 67 -11.74 -10.64 20.30
CA GLU A 67 -12.67 -11.31 19.38
C GLU A 67 -12.25 -11.14 17.91
N VAL A 68 -11.75 -9.96 17.52
CA VAL A 68 -11.14 -9.67 16.21
C VAL A 68 -9.93 -10.56 15.99
N LYS A 69 -9.01 -10.63 16.98
CA LYS A 69 -7.81 -11.47 16.90
C LYS A 69 -8.17 -12.96 16.79
N GLU A 70 -9.15 -13.44 17.54
CA GLU A 70 -9.62 -14.84 17.50
C GLU A 70 -10.21 -15.16 16.13
N ARG A 71 -11.05 -14.28 15.56
CA ARG A 71 -11.60 -14.47 14.20
C ARG A 71 -10.55 -14.42 13.11
N LEU A 72 -9.56 -13.53 13.22
CA LEU A 72 -8.43 -13.47 12.29
C LEU A 72 -7.53 -14.72 12.37
N ASN A 73 -7.31 -15.27 13.57
CA ASN A 73 -6.61 -16.54 13.71
C ASN A 73 -7.37 -17.68 13.04
N ALA A 74 -8.68 -17.76 13.23
CA ALA A 74 -9.50 -18.80 12.60
C ALA A 74 -9.48 -18.69 11.06
N LEU A 75 -9.51 -17.48 10.51
CA LEU A 75 -9.34 -17.27 9.07
C LEU A 75 -7.93 -17.68 8.60
N PHE A 76 -6.89 -17.32 9.35
CA PHE A 76 -5.52 -17.71 9.04
C PHE A 76 -5.37 -19.23 9.00
N ASP A 77 -5.85 -19.92 10.04
CA ASP A 77 -5.79 -21.39 10.14
C ASP A 77 -6.54 -22.03 8.97
N ARG A 78 -7.74 -21.53 8.64
CA ARG A 78 -8.51 -22.00 7.48
C ARG A 78 -7.72 -21.91 6.17
N PHE A 79 -7.06 -20.79 5.91
CA PHE A 79 -6.32 -20.61 4.65
C PHE A 79 -5.00 -21.37 4.63
N ARG A 80 -4.32 -21.51 5.78
CA ARG A 80 -3.15 -22.38 5.91
C ARG A 80 -3.52 -23.82 5.59
N ASP A 81 -4.55 -24.35 6.25
CA ASP A 81 -4.93 -25.76 6.13
C ASP A 81 -5.43 -26.07 4.70
N ALA A 82 -6.21 -25.17 4.10
CA ALA A 82 -6.67 -25.33 2.72
C ALA A 82 -5.54 -25.26 1.67
N GLY A 83 -4.38 -24.69 2.01
CA GLY A 83 -3.18 -24.70 1.17
C GLY A 83 -2.41 -26.01 1.28
N ALA A 84 -2.33 -26.57 2.50
CA ALA A 84 -1.69 -27.87 2.73
C ALA A 84 -2.40 -28.99 1.94
N ASP A 85 -3.74 -28.99 1.95
CA ASP A 85 -4.55 -29.95 1.17
C ASP A 85 -4.28 -29.89 -0.34
N SER A 86 -3.87 -28.72 -0.87
CA SER A 86 -3.52 -28.57 -2.30
C SER A 86 -2.08 -28.95 -2.62
N ASP A 87 -1.16 -28.83 -1.65
CA ASP A 87 0.26 -29.11 -1.84
C ASP A 87 0.56 -30.63 -1.69
N GLU A 88 -0.32 -31.41 -1.04
CA GLU A 88 -0.17 -32.87 -0.84
C GLU A 88 -0.24 -33.71 -2.14
N GLU A 89 -0.84 -33.20 -3.22
CA GLU A 89 -0.91 -33.95 -4.48
C GLU A 89 0.44 -34.04 -5.20
N ASP A 90 1.41 -33.14 -4.92
CA ASP A 90 2.59 -32.98 -5.77
C ASP A 90 3.95 -33.41 -5.16
N ASP A 91 4.14 -33.62 -3.84
CA ASP A 91 5.48 -33.99 -3.31
C ASP A 91 5.49 -34.90 -2.05
N GLU A 92 6.06 -36.11 -2.18
CA GLU A 92 6.35 -37.09 -1.11
C GLU A 92 7.32 -36.60 -0.01
N ALA A 93 7.77 -35.34 -0.08
CA ALA A 93 8.72 -34.73 0.84
C ALA A 93 8.12 -33.46 1.47
N SER A 94 6.96 -33.59 2.12
CA SER A 94 6.31 -32.51 2.86
C SER A 94 7.29 -31.91 3.89
N GLN A 95 7.73 -30.68 3.62
CA GLN A 95 8.49 -29.88 4.57
C GLN A 95 7.67 -29.77 5.86
N PRO A 96 8.30 -29.77 7.05
CA PRO A 96 7.57 -29.65 8.30
C PRO A 96 6.68 -28.40 8.26
N GLU A 97 5.37 -28.62 8.35
CA GLU A 97 4.35 -27.58 8.24
C GLU A 97 4.65 -26.43 9.20
N ASP A 98 4.99 -25.26 8.65
CA ASP A 98 5.09 -24.05 9.46
C ASP A 98 3.67 -23.60 9.82
N ARG A 99 3.28 -23.90 11.07
CA ARG A 99 1.95 -23.57 11.63
C ARG A 99 1.63 -22.08 11.59
N ASP A 100 2.64 -21.22 11.42
CA ASP A 100 2.52 -19.78 11.39
C ASP A 100 2.74 -19.18 9.99
N LEU A 101 2.64 -20.00 8.93
CA LEU A 101 2.78 -19.57 7.53
C LEU A 101 1.61 -20.03 6.65
N ILE A 102 0.97 -19.11 5.93
CA ILE A 102 0.10 -19.44 4.78
C ILE A 102 1.01 -19.64 3.56
N SER A 103 0.94 -20.82 2.92
CA SER A 103 1.66 -21.15 1.68
C SER A 103 1.03 -20.46 0.45
N ILE A 104 1.66 -20.62 -0.72
CA ILE A 104 1.14 -20.10 -1.99
C ILE A 104 -0.25 -20.69 -2.29
N GLY A 105 -0.44 -22.00 -2.09
CA GLY A 105 -1.75 -22.64 -2.23
C GLY A 105 -2.80 -22.02 -1.31
N GLY A 106 -2.43 -21.78 -0.05
CA GLY A 106 -3.31 -21.12 0.92
C GLY A 106 -3.63 -19.66 0.57
N ALA A 107 -2.67 -18.92 0.01
CA ALA A 107 -2.88 -17.57 -0.49
C ALA A 107 -3.82 -17.54 -1.71
N LEU A 108 -3.76 -18.56 -2.58
CA LEU A 108 -4.72 -18.70 -3.69
C LEU A 108 -6.14 -18.97 -3.16
N LYS A 109 -6.29 -19.81 -2.13
CA LYS A 109 -7.58 -20.01 -1.45
C LYS A 109 -8.09 -18.75 -0.77
N MET A 110 -7.20 -17.92 -0.24
CA MET A 110 -7.54 -16.60 0.26
C MET A 110 -8.05 -15.68 -0.87
N CYS A 111 -7.37 -15.64 -2.02
CA CYS A 111 -7.81 -14.88 -3.20
C CYS A 111 -9.19 -15.33 -3.70
N GLU A 112 -9.43 -16.64 -3.80
CA GLU A 112 -10.74 -17.22 -4.15
C GLU A 112 -11.83 -16.74 -3.19
N ALA A 113 -11.60 -16.81 -1.88
CA ALA A 113 -12.58 -16.39 -0.87
C ALA A 113 -12.84 -14.87 -0.90
N LEU A 114 -11.82 -14.08 -1.23
CA LEU A 114 -11.91 -12.63 -1.36
C LEU A 114 -12.50 -12.19 -2.70
N GLU A 115 -12.70 -13.11 -3.65
CA GLU A 115 -13.16 -12.82 -5.02
C GLU A 115 -12.25 -11.80 -5.74
N VAL A 116 -10.94 -11.95 -5.54
CA VAL A 116 -9.90 -11.09 -6.14
C VAL A 116 -8.90 -11.97 -6.88
N SER A 117 -8.53 -11.56 -8.10
CA SER A 117 -7.48 -12.25 -8.86
C SER A 117 -6.13 -12.12 -8.13
N PRO A 118 -5.29 -13.18 -8.07
CA PRO A 118 -3.93 -13.06 -7.55
C PRO A 118 -3.07 -12.05 -8.35
N GLU A 119 -3.45 -11.76 -9.59
CA GLU A 119 -2.80 -10.76 -10.46
C GLU A 119 -3.45 -9.37 -10.34
N ASP A 120 -4.39 -9.18 -9.42
CA ASP A 120 -4.98 -7.87 -9.18
C ASP A 120 -4.02 -6.95 -8.41
N VAL A 121 -3.87 -5.72 -8.89
CA VAL A 121 -2.98 -4.72 -8.29
C VAL A 121 -3.29 -4.45 -6.81
N VAL A 122 -4.53 -4.66 -6.35
CA VAL A 122 -4.93 -4.48 -4.94
C VAL A 122 -4.22 -5.45 -3.99
N PHE A 123 -3.67 -6.55 -4.51
CA PHE A 123 -2.92 -7.51 -3.71
C PHE A 123 -1.54 -6.97 -3.28
N LEU A 124 -0.99 -5.98 -4.00
CA LEU A 124 0.26 -5.31 -3.64
C LEU A 124 0.14 -4.45 -2.36
N PRO A 125 -0.81 -3.50 -2.23
CA PRO A 125 -1.03 -2.79 -0.97
C PRO A 125 -1.44 -3.73 0.15
N LEU A 126 -2.22 -4.78 -0.12
CA LEU A 126 -2.55 -5.79 0.88
C LEU A 126 -1.27 -6.46 1.41
N SER A 127 -0.42 -6.98 0.52
CA SER A 127 0.85 -7.63 0.87
C SER A 127 1.78 -6.70 1.65
N TYR A 128 1.83 -5.41 1.27
CA TYR A 128 2.57 -4.38 1.99
C TYR A 128 2.08 -4.21 3.45
N TYR A 129 0.77 -4.11 3.67
CA TYR A 129 0.20 -3.97 5.01
C TYR A 129 0.37 -5.24 5.85
N LEU A 130 0.23 -6.42 5.23
CA LEU A 130 0.43 -7.72 5.87
C LEU A 130 1.91 -8.09 6.04
N LYS A 131 2.84 -7.24 5.58
CA LYS A 131 4.30 -7.48 5.65
C LYS A 131 4.71 -8.83 5.05
N SER A 132 4.07 -9.21 3.95
CA SER A 132 4.49 -10.40 3.20
C SER A 132 5.92 -10.19 2.68
N ALA A 133 6.78 -11.20 2.84
CA ALA A 133 8.18 -11.12 2.41
C ALA A 133 8.35 -11.49 0.92
N SER A 134 7.48 -12.36 0.42
CA SER A 134 7.54 -12.91 -0.94
C SER A 134 6.13 -13.19 -1.46
N MET A 135 6.00 -13.27 -2.78
CA MET A 135 4.71 -13.50 -3.42
C MET A 135 4.04 -14.79 -2.93
N GLY A 136 2.80 -14.66 -2.47
CA GLY A 136 1.95 -15.78 -2.08
C GLY A 136 2.21 -16.35 -0.68
N THR A 137 3.08 -15.76 0.15
CA THR A 137 3.28 -16.25 1.53
C THR A 137 2.94 -15.20 2.57
N PHE A 138 2.32 -15.62 3.68
CA PHE A 138 1.92 -14.71 4.76
C PHE A 138 2.19 -15.33 6.13
N THR A 139 2.93 -14.64 6.97
CA THR A 139 3.11 -15.05 8.36
C THR A 139 1.86 -14.73 9.19
N ARG A 140 1.60 -15.50 10.24
CA ARG A 140 0.46 -15.26 11.15
C ARG A 140 0.49 -13.87 11.76
N GLU A 141 1.66 -13.43 12.22
CA GLU A 141 1.83 -12.10 12.80
C GLU A 141 1.50 -11.01 11.77
N GLY A 142 2.04 -11.12 10.55
CA GLY A 142 1.80 -10.19 9.46
C GLY A 142 0.32 -10.12 9.07
N TYR A 143 -0.31 -11.28 8.90
CA TYR A 143 -1.73 -11.41 8.57
C TYR A 143 -2.64 -10.74 9.61
N ILE A 144 -2.47 -11.08 10.89
CA ILE A 144 -3.33 -10.57 11.96
C ILE A 144 -3.13 -9.07 12.15
N ASN A 145 -1.88 -8.61 12.24
CA ASN A 145 -1.59 -7.20 12.47
C ASN A 145 -1.99 -6.34 11.26
N GLY A 146 -1.77 -6.85 10.04
CA GLY A 146 -2.17 -6.19 8.80
C GLY A 146 -3.68 -6.00 8.73
N TRP A 147 -4.47 -7.05 8.95
CA TRP A 147 -5.93 -6.94 8.92
C TRP A 147 -6.51 -6.10 10.07
N LYS A 148 -5.85 -6.05 11.23
CA LYS A 148 -6.20 -5.09 12.29
C LYS A 148 -6.03 -3.64 11.82
N MET A 149 -4.90 -3.31 11.18
CA MET A 149 -4.67 -1.97 10.62
C MET A 149 -5.63 -1.65 9.46
N LEU A 150 -6.01 -2.66 8.69
CA LEU A 150 -6.95 -2.58 7.58
C LEU A 150 -8.41 -2.65 8.06
N ASP A 151 -8.83 -1.61 8.79
CA ASP A 151 -10.22 -1.38 9.23
C ASP A 151 -10.78 -2.49 10.16
N LEU A 152 -9.94 -3.19 10.92
CA LEU A 152 -10.33 -4.33 11.77
C LEU A 152 -11.13 -5.38 10.98
N SER A 153 -10.66 -5.68 9.77
CA SER A 153 -11.35 -6.56 8.81
C SER A 153 -11.15 -8.03 9.15
N ASP A 154 -11.95 -8.49 10.11
CA ASP A 154 -11.89 -9.82 10.73
C ASP A 154 -12.88 -10.85 10.16
N THR A 155 -13.51 -10.55 9.04
CA THR A 155 -14.43 -11.44 8.30
C THR A 155 -14.24 -11.21 6.81
N ILE A 156 -14.52 -12.22 5.98
CA ILE A 156 -14.38 -12.12 4.52
C ILE A 156 -15.16 -10.93 3.94
N ASP A 157 -16.39 -10.69 4.39
CA ASP A 157 -17.20 -9.56 3.90
C ASP A 157 -16.59 -8.20 4.22
N LYS A 158 -15.97 -8.05 5.39
CA LYS A 158 -15.23 -6.83 5.74
C LYS A 158 -13.98 -6.70 4.89
N GLN A 159 -13.22 -7.79 4.74
CA GLN A 159 -12.00 -7.81 3.93
C GLN A 159 -12.28 -7.39 2.49
N LYS A 160 -13.32 -7.94 1.85
CA LYS A 160 -13.77 -7.54 0.50
C LYS A 160 -14.04 -6.03 0.38
N LYS A 161 -14.81 -5.46 1.31
CA LYS A 161 -15.10 -4.02 1.34
C LYS A 161 -13.83 -3.18 1.53
N THR A 162 -12.93 -3.64 2.39
CA THR A 162 -11.65 -2.97 2.61
C THR A 162 -10.74 -3.06 1.40
N LEU A 163 -10.75 -4.15 0.63
CA LEU A 163 -9.98 -4.23 -0.63
C LEU A 163 -10.48 -3.23 -1.66
N GLU A 164 -11.80 -3.05 -1.82
CA GLU A 164 -12.35 -2.03 -2.72
C GLU A 164 -11.90 -0.62 -2.30
N LYS A 165 -11.97 -0.32 -1.00
CA LYS A 165 -11.46 0.94 -0.44
C LYS A 165 -9.94 1.08 -0.65
N LEU A 166 -9.18 0.02 -0.42
CA LEU A 166 -7.72 -0.01 -0.51
C LEU A 166 -7.25 0.20 -1.96
N ARG A 167 -8.00 -0.30 -2.94
CA ARG A 167 -7.78 -0.01 -4.36
C ARG A 167 -7.87 1.51 -4.60
N GLN A 168 -8.95 2.15 -4.18
CA GLN A 168 -9.09 3.59 -4.36
C GLN A 168 -8.02 4.38 -3.58
N GLU A 169 -7.67 3.95 -2.36
CA GLU A 169 -6.56 4.52 -1.59
C GLU A 169 -5.22 4.45 -2.33
N LEU A 170 -4.96 3.35 -3.04
CA LEU A 170 -3.78 3.18 -3.89
C LEU A 170 -3.82 4.15 -5.08
N LEU A 171 -4.94 4.17 -5.81
CA LEU A 171 -5.11 5.00 -7.01
C LEU A 171 -4.95 6.50 -6.71
N ASP A 172 -5.42 6.95 -5.55
CA ASP A 172 -5.34 8.34 -5.09
C ASP A 172 -4.02 8.66 -4.35
N ASN A 173 -3.11 7.69 -4.19
CA ASN A 173 -1.89 7.78 -3.37
C ASN A 173 -2.18 8.36 -1.96
N LYS A 174 -3.24 7.88 -1.29
CA LYS A 174 -3.62 8.38 0.03
C LYS A 174 -2.52 8.09 1.07
N PRO A 175 -2.47 8.87 2.17
CA PRO A 175 -1.58 8.57 3.29
C PRO A 175 -1.80 7.14 3.81
N LEU A 176 -0.74 6.53 4.34
CA LEU A 176 -0.83 5.23 4.99
C LEU A 176 -1.74 5.29 6.23
N ARG A 177 -2.23 4.13 6.70
CA ARG A 177 -2.86 4.03 8.03
C ARG A 177 -1.91 4.55 9.11
N LEU A 178 -2.45 5.25 10.11
CA LEU A 178 -1.67 5.94 11.15
C LEU A 178 -0.72 4.98 11.89
N GLU A 179 -1.19 3.78 12.20
CA GLU A 179 -0.39 2.72 12.84
C GLU A 179 0.81 2.34 11.97
N ARG A 180 0.64 2.31 10.64
CA ARG A 180 1.72 2.02 9.72
C ARG A 180 2.70 3.19 9.62
N ILE A 181 2.23 4.44 9.58
CA ILE A 181 3.10 5.63 9.63
C ILE A 181 3.98 5.59 10.89
N ALA A 182 3.40 5.27 12.05
CA ALA A 182 4.14 5.16 13.30
C ALA A 182 5.24 4.09 13.24
N GLN A 183 4.96 2.93 12.63
CA GLN A 183 5.96 1.88 12.40
C GLN A 183 7.06 2.30 11.41
N GLU A 184 6.72 3.03 10.36
CA GLU A 184 7.69 3.53 9.38
C GLU A 184 8.61 4.58 10.01
N LYS A 185 8.08 5.46 10.88
CA LYS A 185 8.84 6.49 11.61
C LYS A 185 9.74 5.92 12.71
N SER A 186 9.34 4.82 13.35
CA SER A 186 10.14 4.21 14.41
C SER A 186 11.35 3.44 13.88
N ASN A 187 11.35 3.08 12.60
CA ASN A 187 12.47 2.43 11.93
C ASN A 187 13.36 3.46 11.21
N PRO A 188 14.62 3.65 11.62
CA PRO A 188 15.54 4.62 11.00
C PRO A 188 15.72 4.43 9.49
N ALA A 189 15.61 3.18 8.99
CA ALA A 189 15.78 2.88 7.57
C ALA A 189 14.61 3.35 6.69
N THR A 190 13.42 3.56 7.28
CA THR A 190 12.19 3.92 6.56
C THR A 190 11.62 5.28 6.96
N ALA A 191 12.13 5.88 8.04
CA ALA A 191 11.61 7.10 8.64
C ALA A 191 11.55 8.29 7.66
N SER A 192 12.55 8.44 6.78
CA SER A 192 12.60 9.53 5.79
C SER A 192 11.45 9.46 4.77
N GLY A 193 10.99 8.26 4.45
CA GLY A 193 9.87 8.04 3.53
C GLY A 193 8.52 7.92 4.21
N ALA A 194 8.40 8.08 5.54
CA ALA A 194 7.17 7.76 6.26
C ALA A 194 5.95 8.62 5.88
N ASN A 195 6.17 9.79 5.26
CA ASN A 195 5.12 10.67 4.77
C ASN A 195 4.75 10.44 3.30
N LYS A 196 5.43 9.51 2.60
CA LYS A 196 5.04 9.13 1.23
C LYS A 196 3.65 8.51 1.23
N GLY A 197 2.92 8.69 0.14
CA GLY A 197 1.59 8.10 0.01
C GLY A 197 1.66 6.58 -0.22
N LEU A 198 0.50 5.93 -0.17
CA LEU A 198 0.36 4.50 -0.29
C LEU A 198 0.92 3.95 -1.60
N TYR A 199 0.66 4.62 -2.73
CA TYR A 199 1.17 4.18 -4.02
C TYR A 199 2.70 4.16 -4.04
N GLU A 200 3.33 5.24 -3.59
CA GLU A 200 4.79 5.34 -3.56
C GLU A 200 5.41 4.24 -2.68
N LYS A 201 4.80 4.00 -1.51
CA LYS A 201 5.25 2.94 -0.58
C LYS A 201 5.06 1.53 -1.14
N VAL A 202 3.97 1.31 -1.85
CA VAL A 202 3.69 0.02 -2.52
C VAL A 202 4.64 -0.19 -3.69
N TYR A 203 4.91 0.85 -4.48
CA TYR A 203 5.87 0.80 -5.57
C TYR A 203 7.29 0.46 -5.06
N GLU A 204 7.72 1.10 -3.97
CA GLU A 204 8.99 0.79 -3.29
C GLU A 204 9.05 -0.65 -2.78
N TYR A 205 7.98 -1.10 -2.13
CA TYR A 205 7.85 -2.44 -1.58
C TYR A 205 7.87 -3.51 -2.69
N THR A 206 7.24 -3.24 -3.83
CA THR A 206 7.09 -4.17 -4.96
C THR A 206 8.45 -4.67 -5.47
N TYR A 207 9.49 -3.83 -5.48
CA TYR A 207 10.84 -4.28 -5.89
C TYR A 207 11.37 -5.44 -5.04
N ALA A 208 11.20 -5.37 -3.71
CA ALA A 208 11.64 -6.44 -2.81
C ALA A 208 10.71 -7.65 -2.91
N PHE A 209 9.41 -7.42 -2.99
CA PHE A 209 8.38 -8.46 -3.13
C PHE A 209 8.52 -9.28 -4.43
N ALA A 210 8.93 -8.64 -5.53
CA ALA A 210 9.11 -9.25 -6.84
C ALA A 210 10.42 -10.06 -6.99
N ARG A 211 11.36 -9.89 -6.06
CA ARG A 211 12.60 -10.65 -6.04
C ARG A 211 12.35 -12.05 -5.47
N ARG A 212 12.83 -13.08 -6.18
CA ARG A 212 12.84 -14.44 -5.63
C ARG A 212 13.70 -14.50 -4.38
N GLU A 213 13.31 -15.34 -3.43
CA GLU A 213 14.05 -15.54 -2.19
C GLU A 213 15.51 -15.94 -2.46
N GLY A 214 16.44 -15.34 -1.71
CA GLY A 214 17.89 -15.53 -1.91
C GLY A 214 18.51 -14.74 -3.07
N GLN A 215 17.73 -14.20 -4.02
CA GLN A 215 18.27 -13.41 -5.13
C GLN A 215 18.47 -11.94 -4.74
N LYS A 216 19.62 -11.37 -5.11
CA LYS A 216 19.99 -9.98 -4.80
C LYS A 216 19.41 -8.96 -5.80
N SER A 217 19.06 -9.41 -6.99
CA SER A 217 18.61 -8.57 -8.11
C SER A 217 17.23 -9.00 -8.61
N LEU A 218 16.45 -8.05 -9.12
CA LEU A 218 15.15 -8.31 -9.73
C LEU A 218 15.33 -8.75 -11.19
N ALA A 219 14.92 -9.97 -11.53
CA ALA A 219 14.97 -10.47 -12.90
C ALA A 219 14.14 -9.58 -13.84
N LEU A 220 14.61 -9.40 -15.08
CA LEU A 220 13.96 -8.50 -16.04
C LEU A 220 12.49 -8.88 -16.27
N GLU A 221 12.19 -10.16 -16.51
CA GLU A 221 10.82 -10.65 -16.74
C GLU A 221 9.87 -10.28 -15.59
N ASN A 222 10.30 -10.49 -14.34
CA ASN A 222 9.53 -10.08 -13.17
C ASN A 222 9.36 -8.55 -13.13
N ALA A 223 10.42 -7.78 -13.40
CA ALA A 223 10.33 -6.32 -13.40
C ALA A 223 9.29 -5.82 -14.41
N LEU A 224 9.30 -6.37 -15.63
CA LEU A 224 8.34 -6.04 -16.69
C LEU A 224 6.90 -6.37 -16.26
N ALA A 225 6.67 -7.58 -15.74
CA ALA A 225 5.34 -7.99 -15.27
C ALA A 225 4.82 -7.11 -14.13
N PHE A 226 5.66 -6.79 -13.15
CA PHE A 226 5.25 -5.92 -12.04
C PHE A 226 5.09 -4.46 -12.46
N TRP A 227 5.84 -3.96 -13.45
CA TRP A 227 5.58 -2.63 -14.01
C TRP A 227 4.24 -2.56 -14.75
N ASP A 228 3.89 -3.59 -15.53
CA ASP A 228 2.56 -3.70 -16.15
C ASP A 228 1.43 -3.76 -15.13
N LEU A 229 1.70 -4.29 -13.94
CA LEU A 229 0.73 -4.33 -12.85
C LEU A 229 0.63 -3.00 -12.08
N VAL A 230 1.77 -2.42 -11.67
CA VAL A 230 1.81 -1.33 -10.69
C VAL A 230 1.75 0.05 -11.34
N LEU A 231 2.38 0.28 -12.51
CA LEU A 231 2.42 1.62 -13.11
C LEU A 231 1.06 2.12 -13.58
N PRO A 232 0.17 1.28 -14.15
CA PRO A 232 -1.20 1.72 -14.46
C PRO A 232 -1.99 2.15 -13.22
N ALA A 233 -1.58 1.74 -12.00
CA ALA A 233 -2.15 2.20 -10.74
C ALA A 233 -1.55 3.55 -10.23
N SER A 234 -0.47 4.05 -10.84
CA SER A 234 0.15 5.33 -10.48
C SER A 234 -0.77 6.54 -10.68
N PRO A 235 -0.74 7.54 -9.80
CA PRO A 235 -1.31 8.87 -10.07
C PRO A 235 -0.63 9.61 -11.24
N THR A 236 0.59 9.21 -11.62
CA THR A 236 1.36 9.79 -12.75
C THR A 236 0.97 9.18 -14.08
N PHE A 237 0.25 8.06 -14.05
CA PHE A 237 -0.18 7.35 -15.25
C PHE A 237 -1.45 7.98 -15.82
N GLN A 238 -1.47 8.17 -17.14
CA GLN A 238 -2.62 8.67 -17.86
C GLN A 238 -3.72 7.61 -17.89
N ARG A 239 -4.80 7.87 -17.16
CA ARG A 239 -6.02 7.05 -17.14
C ARG A 239 -7.22 7.92 -16.80
N ALA A 240 -8.42 7.37 -17.01
CA ALA A 240 -9.65 8.03 -16.56
C ALA A 240 -9.59 8.34 -15.06
N GLY A 241 -9.87 9.60 -14.69
CA GLY A 241 -9.84 10.09 -13.30
C GLY A 241 -8.44 10.42 -12.74
N SER A 242 -7.36 10.20 -13.50
CA SER A 242 -6.01 10.59 -13.11
C SER A 242 -5.61 11.94 -13.72
N GLN A 243 -4.68 12.66 -13.08
CA GLN A 243 -4.01 13.84 -13.64
C GLN A 243 -2.66 13.49 -14.30
N GLY A 244 -2.30 12.20 -14.29
CA GLY A 244 -1.06 11.70 -14.87
C GLY A 244 -0.95 11.89 -16.37
N THR A 245 0.27 12.11 -16.84
CA THR A 245 0.63 12.32 -18.24
C THR A 245 1.40 11.15 -18.85
N PHE A 246 1.98 10.27 -18.02
CA PHE A 246 2.76 9.13 -18.50
C PHE A 246 1.83 8.07 -19.10
N THR A 247 2.07 7.69 -20.35
CA THR A 247 1.12 6.89 -21.13
C THR A 247 1.49 5.41 -21.21
N GLN A 248 0.53 4.56 -21.58
CA GLN A 248 0.79 3.16 -21.90
C GLN A 248 1.82 3.00 -23.03
N ALA A 249 1.80 3.89 -24.04
CA ALA A 249 2.77 3.85 -25.13
C ALA A 249 4.21 4.10 -24.64
N GLN A 250 4.41 5.00 -23.68
CA GLN A 250 5.72 5.24 -23.07
C GLN A 250 6.17 4.05 -22.22
N LEU A 251 5.26 3.40 -21.50
CA LEU A 251 5.55 2.15 -20.79
C LEU A 251 5.95 1.04 -21.77
N ASP A 252 5.25 0.89 -22.88
CA ASP A 252 5.56 -0.12 -23.90
C ASP A 252 6.93 0.13 -24.55
N LEU A 253 7.29 1.40 -24.81
CA LEU A 253 8.64 1.78 -25.25
C LEU A 253 9.71 1.40 -24.22
N TRP A 254 9.48 1.68 -22.93
CA TRP A 254 10.41 1.31 -21.85
C TRP A 254 10.64 -0.21 -21.79
N LYS A 255 9.55 -0.99 -21.79
CA LYS A 255 9.62 -2.45 -21.79
C LYS A 255 10.38 -2.97 -23.01
N ARG A 256 10.06 -2.44 -24.19
CA ARG A 256 10.72 -2.82 -25.44
C ARG A 256 12.22 -2.52 -25.42
N PHE A 257 12.61 -1.30 -25.01
CA PHE A 257 14.01 -0.93 -24.82
C PHE A 257 14.74 -1.92 -23.90
N LEU A 258 14.15 -2.22 -22.74
CA LEU A 258 14.78 -3.13 -21.79
C LEU A 258 14.96 -4.53 -22.38
N SER A 259 13.94 -5.08 -23.03
CA SER A 259 13.99 -6.40 -23.66
C SER A 259 15.03 -6.47 -24.79
N GLU A 260 15.15 -5.42 -25.61
CA GLU A 260 16.04 -5.41 -26.77
C GLU A 260 17.50 -5.04 -26.40
N GLN A 261 17.71 -4.04 -25.54
CA GLN A 261 19.02 -3.43 -25.33
C GLN A 261 19.78 -3.96 -24.12
N THR A 262 19.09 -4.49 -23.11
CA THR A 262 19.77 -4.91 -21.87
C THR A 262 20.21 -6.36 -21.87
N ARG A 263 19.83 -7.14 -22.89
CA ARG A 263 20.14 -8.58 -23.03
C ARG A 263 19.74 -9.41 -21.80
N GLY A 264 18.58 -9.10 -21.21
CA GLY A 264 18.08 -9.80 -20.02
C GLY A 264 18.77 -9.41 -18.71
N ARG A 265 19.54 -8.32 -18.68
CA ARG A 265 20.17 -7.82 -17.45
C ARG A 265 19.10 -7.51 -16.40
N ALA A 266 19.35 -7.94 -15.16
CA ALA A 266 18.48 -7.67 -14.03
C ALA A 266 18.33 -6.17 -13.73
N VAL A 267 17.15 -5.77 -13.27
CA VAL A 267 16.85 -4.38 -12.91
C VAL A 267 17.38 -4.09 -11.51
N SER A 268 18.10 -2.98 -11.36
CA SER A 268 18.63 -2.53 -10.07
C SER A 268 17.55 -1.82 -9.25
N LYS A 269 17.71 -1.79 -7.93
CA LYS A 269 16.80 -1.04 -7.04
C LYS A 269 16.77 0.44 -7.41
N ASP A 270 17.92 1.02 -7.71
CA ASP A 270 18.03 2.44 -8.07
C ASP A 270 17.25 2.76 -9.36
N THR A 271 17.44 1.97 -10.42
CA THR A 271 16.66 2.05 -11.66
C THR A 271 15.16 1.95 -11.39
N TRP A 272 14.74 0.96 -10.59
CA TRP A 272 13.33 0.79 -10.25
C TRP A 272 12.76 2.04 -9.57
N MET A 273 13.43 2.55 -8.53
CA MET A 273 12.96 3.70 -7.77
C MET A 273 12.93 4.97 -8.61
N GLN A 274 14.02 5.29 -9.31
CA GLN A 274 14.12 6.51 -10.11
C GLN A 274 13.19 6.48 -11.34
N PHE A 275 12.82 5.29 -11.85
CA PHE A 275 11.86 5.22 -12.95
C PHE A 275 10.48 5.78 -12.56
N LEU A 276 10.07 5.67 -11.29
CA LEU A 276 8.84 6.31 -10.84
C LEU A 276 8.95 7.84 -10.93
N ASP A 277 10.07 8.41 -10.51
CA ASP A 277 10.30 9.86 -10.60
C ASP A 277 10.38 10.31 -12.06
N PHE A 278 11.01 9.52 -12.93
CA PHE A 278 10.98 9.73 -14.37
C PHE A 278 9.55 9.80 -14.92
N THR A 279 8.63 8.92 -14.50
CA THR A 279 7.22 8.98 -14.93
C THR A 279 6.47 10.23 -14.45
N LYS A 280 6.94 10.90 -13.40
CA LYS A 280 6.32 12.15 -12.90
C LYS A 280 6.68 13.34 -13.77
N GLU A 281 7.88 13.33 -14.34
CA GLU A 281 8.50 14.52 -14.94
C GLU A 281 8.50 14.48 -16.47
N ILE A 282 8.60 13.29 -17.07
CA ILE A 282 8.83 13.17 -18.51
C ILE A 282 7.61 13.57 -19.36
N ASN A 283 7.85 14.36 -20.39
CA ASN A 283 6.86 14.69 -21.42
C ASN A 283 6.59 13.48 -22.33
N SER A 284 5.45 13.48 -23.01
CA SER A 284 5.06 12.42 -23.95
C SER A 284 6.07 12.18 -25.07
N ASP A 285 6.82 13.23 -25.45
CA ASP A 285 7.82 13.23 -26.52
C ASP A 285 9.28 13.15 -26.01
N PHE A 286 9.48 12.99 -24.69
CA PHE A 286 10.80 12.90 -24.05
C PHE A 286 11.71 14.13 -24.27
N SER A 287 11.13 15.27 -24.65
CA SER A 287 11.88 16.49 -24.98
C SER A 287 12.53 17.17 -23.77
N ASN A 288 11.93 17.04 -22.59
CA ASN A 288 12.38 17.68 -21.35
C ASN A 288 13.35 16.84 -20.52
N HIS A 289 13.82 15.70 -21.04
CA HIS A 289 14.80 14.87 -20.32
C HIS A 289 16.13 15.62 -20.17
N ASP A 290 16.60 15.74 -18.94
CA ASP A 290 17.88 16.36 -18.58
C ASP A 290 18.95 15.27 -18.39
N PHE A 291 19.89 15.18 -19.33
CA PHE A 291 21.01 14.23 -19.30
C PHE A 291 22.11 14.62 -18.31
N ASP A 292 22.10 15.85 -17.80
CA ASP A 292 23.05 16.31 -16.78
C ASP A 292 22.53 16.04 -15.35
N ALA A 293 21.27 15.60 -15.21
CA ALA A 293 20.68 15.17 -13.95
C ALA A 293 21.22 13.80 -13.51
N ALA A 294 21.06 13.47 -12.23
CA ALA A 294 21.62 12.25 -11.62
C ALA A 294 20.77 10.98 -11.88
N TRP A 295 20.25 10.82 -13.09
CA TRP A 295 19.48 9.63 -13.48
C TRP A 295 20.39 8.40 -13.57
N PRO A 296 19.87 7.18 -13.39
CA PRO A 296 20.61 5.97 -13.70
C PRO A 296 20.83 5.92 -15.21
N SER A 297 22.05 5.60 -15.67
CA SER A 297 22.40 5.66 -17.11
C SER A 297 21.45 4.90 -18.04
N ILE A 298 20.81 3.83 -17.55
CA ILE A 298 19.82 3.05 -18.30
C ILE A 298 18.56 3.87 -18.67
N ILE A 299 18.20 4.89 -17.88
CA ILE A 299 17.12 5.83 -18.21
C ILE A 299 17.60 6.80 -19.30
N ASP A 300 18.83 7.29 -19.23
CA ASP A 300 19.40 8.12 -20.30
C ASP A 300 19.50 7.35 -21.62
N ASP A 301 20.03 6.12 -21.57
CA ASP A 301 20.14 5.21 -22.71
C ASP A 301 18.76 4.93 -23.33
N PHE A 302 17.72 4.80 -22.50
CA PHE A 302 16.35 4.64 -22.94
C PHE A 302 15.85 5.87 -23.71
N VAL A 303 16.04 7.08 -23.19
CA VAL A 303 15.59 8.30 -23.85
C VAL A 303 16.30 8.49 -25.19
N LEU A 304 17.62 8.21 -25.26
CA LEU A 304 18.36 8.21 -26.52
C LEU A 304 17.79 7.19 -27.51
N TRP A 305 17.55 5.96 -27.05
CA TRP A 305 16.99 4.90 -27.89
C TRP A 305 15.59 5.25 -28.42
N VAL A 306 14.72 5.85 -27.59
CA VAL A 306 13.39 6.28 -28.03
C VAL A 306 13.48 7.36 -29.10
N ARG A 307 14.39 8.34 -28.97
CA ARG A 307 14.55 9.39 -29.98
C ARG A 307 14.94 8.84 -31.36
N ASP A 308 15.68 7.73 -31.40
CA ASP A 308 16.05 7.04 -32.64
C ASP A 308 14.96 6.11 -33.19
N ASN A 309 13.98 5.72 -32.36
CA ASN A 309 12.95 4.72 -32.71
C ASN A 309 11.52 5.26 -32.68
N MET A 310 11.31 6.52 -32.31
CA MET A 310 10.00 7.15 -32.36
C MET A 310 9.63 7.36 -33.84
N PRO A 311 8.45 6.91 -34.30
CA PRO A 311 7.99 7.29 -35.63
C PRO A 311 7.99 8.82 -35.71
N ALA A 312 8.64 9.37 -36.74
CA ALA A 312 8.64 10.80 -36.99
C ALA A 312 7.20 11.30 -36.83
N SER A 313 6.98 12.22 -35.88
CA SER A 313 5.68 12.86 -35.77
C SER A 313 5.37 13.43 -37.15
N ASP A 314 4.22 13.07 -37.72
CA ASP A 314 3.73 13.59 -38.99
C ASP A 314 3.61 15.12 -38.86
N GLY A 315 4.74 15.78 -39.09
CA GLY A 315 4.89 17.22 -39.10
C GLY A 315 4.24 17.71 -40.37
N MET A 316 2.94 17.98 -40.24
CA MET A 316 2.11 18.81 -41.10
C MET A 316 2.88 19.48 -42.23
N ASP A 317 2.67 18.98 -43.45
CA ASP A 317 2.82 19.76 -44.67
C ASP A 317 1.92 21.00 -44.57
N THR A 318 2.46 22.10 -44.05
CA THR A 318 1.86 23.42 -44.28
C THR A 318 2.25 23.82 -45.70
N SER A 319 1.32 23.56 -46.63
CA SER A 319 1.31 24.17 -47.96
C SER A 319 1.14 25.69 -47.86
#